data_AF-A0A6A3GYH3-F1
#
_entry.id   AF-A0A6A3GYH3-F1
#
_cell.length_a   1.000
_cell.length_b   1.000
_cell.length_c   1.000
_cell.angle_alpha   90.00
_cell.angle_beta   90.00
_cell.angle_gamma   90.00
#
_symmetry.space_group_name_H-M   'P 1'
#
loop_
_entity.id
_entity.type
_entity.pdbx_description
1 polymer ?
#
loop_
_entity_poly.entity_id
_entity_poly.type
_entity_poly.pdbx_seq_one_letter_code
_entity_poly.pdbx_strand_id
1 'polypeptide(L)'
;MPLMPGSPRPGTPAPQEEDDGVYRSLFQQPVVDIPPAAPSYAWFEFLLHPEALQKHLTKLRQQTKRDAHSATSAIELVREFLDQAQLVADEGNVRNKRYSALLLVAAQVALQMRLLLAAIEEALPLHFQRLLLDGIVDFAEQPPSARNEFTRDVTIQPYEAHVLHNRWTLRALVNQSQSGYLTCSTRGEGEEVSSTYQMALGDLMAGHLQIAQNIQTILMNDEKQKLSSQTQVETYYDLGVYFFSFNGFEKAYSCFSRASELVEDGENGDESMEEGGNAKIPAGDRANLEGYLAACEAVLEVQSVNESPAVLKTPKLQIEMAWEGRDWDKVIQLLENDIVTSELTRLPQGYRAALEQQALRLLRSSSNNSMEDDPHVATPTIRFFYKRIVIVNAVNILLLEGGQEEATALETCVSVCIRQLQDEIFHSVSRKASDGNEAKKRFVVLTRFVLALSGFTYANAPNSDSKARLKGLVVQILRHFPCISGFAGV
;
A
#
# COMPACT_ATOMS: atom_id res chain seq x y z
N MET A 1 -44.94 19.91 -49.56
CA MET A 1 -44.16 19.76 -48.31
C MET A 1 -42.91 20.62 -48.42
N PRO A 2 -42.73 21.61 -47.54
CA PRO A 2 -41.50 22.39 -47.43
C PRO A 2 -40.55 21.76 -46.40
N LEU A 3 -39.24 21.87 -46.62
CA LEU A 3 -38.23 21.66 -45.57
C LEU A 3 -37.31 22.89 -45.56
N MET A 4 -37.31 23.54 -44.39
CA MET A 4 -36.54 24.73 -43.99
C MET A 4 -35.34 24.30 -43.10
N PRO A 5 -34.41 25.21 -42.77
CA PRO A 5 -32.96 24.98 -42.73
C PRO A 5 -32.34 24.97 -41.32
N GLY A 6 -31.13 24.44 -41.21
CA GLY A 6 -30.27 24.48 -40.03
C GLY A 6 -29.19 25.58 -40.10
N SER A 7 -29.04 26.29 -38.98
CA SER A 7 -28.28 27.52 -38.71
C SER A 7 -26.75 27.31 -38.49
N PRO A 8 -25.96 28.29 -37.97
CA PRO A 8 -25.09 29.19 -38.73
C PRO A 8 -23.57 28.99 -38.49
N ARG A 9 -22.72 29.44 -39.43
CA ARG A 9 -21.25 29.50 -39.28
C ARG A 9 -20.78 30.90 -38.83
N PRO A 10 -20.00 31.03 -37.75
CA PRO A 10 -19.16 32.20 -37.47
C PRO A 10 -17.77 31.99 -38.11
N GLY A 11 -17.01 32.96 -38.60
CA GLY A 11 -17.13 34.40 -38.68
C GLY A 11 -15.94 34.91 -39.53
N THR A 12 -16.04 36.10 -40.08
CA THR A 12 -14.96 36.78 -40.81
C THR A 12 -14.54 38.00 -39.99
N PRO A 13 -13.27 38.16 -39.60
CA PRO A 13 -12.73 39.47 -39.25
C PRO A 13 -12.22 40.17 -40.51
N ALA A 14 -12.44 41.48 -40.57
CA ALA A 14 -11.91 42.37 -41.61
C ALA A 14 -10.39 42.58 -41.48
N PRO A 15 -9.69 42.98 -42.56
CA PRO A 15 -8.23 42.99 -42.61
C PRO A 15 -7.66 44.36 -42.27
N GLN A 16 -6.70 44.41 -41.33
CA GLN A 16 -5.59 45.37 -41.33
C GLN A 16 -4.57 44.96 -40.27
N GLU A 17 -3.45 44.38 -40.72
CA GLU A 17 -2.08 44.89 -40.50
C GLU A 17 -1.07 43.85 -41.00
N GLU A 18 -0.32 44.28 -42.01
CA GLU A 18 1.02 43.88 -42.46
C GLU A 18 1.36 42.37 -42.52
N ASP A 19 1.29 41.86 -43.76
CA ASP A 19 1.74 40.55 -44.21
C ASP A 19 3.28 40.51 -44.33
N ASP A 20 3.96 40.06 -43.29
CA ASP A 20 5.40 39.77 -43.27
C ASP A 20 5.74 38.36 -43.78
N GLY A 21 4.79 37.68 -44.43
CA GLY A 21 5.04 36.48 -45.25
C GLY A 21 5.50 35.24 -44.49
N VAL A 22 5.43 35.24 -43.16
CA VAL A 22 5.82 34.11 -42.31
C VAL A 22 4.57 33.42 -41.77
N TYR A 23 4.25 32.25 -42.32
CA TYR A 23 3.15 31.42 -41.83
C TYR A 23 3.47 30.91 -40.41
N ARG A 24 2.90 31.54 -39.38
CA ARG A 24 2.98 31.06 -37.99
C ARG A 24 1.76 30.21 -37.67
N SER A 25 1.98 28.91 -37.46
CA SER A 25 0.94 27.98 -37.05
C SER A 25 0.34 28.41 -35.70
N LEU A 26 -0.99 28.37 -35.56
CA LEU A 26 -1.72 28.59 -34.29
C LEU A 26 -1.35 27.57 -33.19
N PHE A 27 -0.53 26.56 -33.50
CA PHE A 27 0.01 25.57 -32.58
C PHE A 27 1.49 25.77 -32.22
N GLN A 28 2.10 26.91 -32.60
CA GLN A 28 3.43 27.24 -32.08
C GLN A 28 3.32 27.59 -30.60
N GLN A 29 3.62 26.58 -29.76
CA GLN A 29 3.99 26.79 -28.36
C GLN A 29 5.03 27.91 -28.28
N PRO A 30 5.01 28.75 -27.23
CA PRO A 30 6.04 29.76 -27.05
C PRO A 30 7.41 29.10 -27.15
N VAL A 31 8.37 29.79 -27.77
CA VAL A 31 9.77 29.38 -27.76
C VAL A 31 10.19 29.41 -26.29
N VAL A 32 10.02 28.27 -25.62
CA VAL A 32 10.71 27.97 -24.38
C VAL A 32 12.17 28.00 -24.77
N ASP A 33 12.96 28.88 -24.14
CA ASP A 33 14.41 28.82 -24.24
C ASP A 33 14.82 27.42 -23.80
N ILE A 34 15.06 26.53 -24.77
CA ILE A 34 15.61 25.22 -24.54
C ILE A 34 17.02 25.52 -24.01
N PRO A 35 17.35 25.17 -22.74
CA PRO A 35 18.71 25.30 -22.24
C PRO A 35 19.64 24.62 -23.25
N PRO A 36 20.85 25.16 -23.49
CA PRO A 36 21.73 24.66 -24.54
C PRO A 36 21.82 23.15 -24.42
N ALA A 37 21.51 22.45 -25.52
CA ALA A 37 21.48 21.00 -25.61
C ALA A 37 22.52 20.40 -24.67
N ALA A 38 22.05 19.63 -23.68
CA ALA A 38 22.91 18.98 -22.71
C ALA A 38 24.08 18.35 -23.49
N PRO A 39 25.34 18.58 -23.07
CA PRO A 39 26.48 18.05 -23.79
C PRO A 39 26.23 16.56 -24.01
N SER A 40 26.36 16.08 -25.26
CA SER A 40 26.18 14.67 -25.60
C SER A 40 27.32 13.89 -24.94
N TYR A 41 27.19 13.63 -23.64
CA TYR A 41 28.15 12.80 -22.95
C TYR A 41 27.78 11.37 -23.34
N ALA A 42 28.78 10.66 -23.84
CA ALA A 42 28.68 9.25 -24.12
C ALA A 42 28.77 8.50 -22.79
N TRP A 43 27.64 8.17 -22.17
CA TRP A 43 27.63 7.44 -20.89
C TRP A 43 28.45 6.15 -20.93
N PHE A 44 28.55 5.51 -22.09
CA PHE A 44 29.35 4.32 -22.32
C PHE A 44 30.86 4.57 -22.18
N GLU A 45 31.34 5.81 -22.40
CA GLU A 45 32.75 6.16 -22.18
C GLU A 45 33.12 6.02 -20.71
N PHE A 46 32.18 6.19 -19.78
CA PHE A 46 32.44 6.03 -18.36
C PHE A 46 32.62 4.57 -17.94
N LEU A 47 32.06 3.63 -18.70
CA LEU A 47 32.32 2.19 -18.52
C LEU A 47 33.74 1.81 -18.98
N LEU A 48 34.25 2.49 -20.02
CA LEU A 48 35.55 2.20 -20.63
C LEU A 48 36.69 3.00 -19.96
N HIS A 49 36.39 4.20 -19.49
CA HIS A 49 37.34 5.16 -18.95
C HIS A 49 36.86 5.70 -17.58
N PRO A 50 37.20 5.00 -16.47
CA PRO A 50 36.82 5.42 -15.11
C PRO A 50 37.29 6.83 -14.74
N GLU A 51 38.41 7.29 -15.32
CA GLU A 51 38.92 8.66 -15.15
C GLU A 51 37.96 9.74 -15.69
N ALA A 52 37.27 9.45 -16.80
CA ALA A 52 36.33 10.37 -17.41
C ALA A 52 35.11 10.57 -16.49
N LEU A 53 34.64 9.49 -15.85
CA LEU A 53 33.59 9.53 -14.84
C LEU A 53 34.01 10.40 -13.64
N GLN A 54 35.23 10.22 -13.12
CA GLN A 54 35.71 11.01 -11.99
C GLN A 54 35.83 12.50 -12.30
N LYS A 55 36.34 12.85 -13.49
CA LYS A 55 36.40 14.24 -13.97
C LYS A 55 34.99 14.84 -14.10
N HIS A 56 34.04 14.04 -14.56
CA HIS A 56 32.64 14.47 -14.64
C HIS A 56 32.04 14.72 -13.25
N LEU A 57 32.15 13.76 -12.31
CA LEU A 57 31.59 13.88 -10.96
C LEU A 57 32.23 15.00 -10.13
N THR A 58 33.51 15.26 -10.32
CA THR A 58 34.19 16.40 -9.68
C THR A 58 33.70 17.74 -10.22
N LYS A 59 33.49 17.85 -11.55
CA LYS A 59 32.86 19.04 -12.16
C LYS A 59 31.44 19.23 -11.66
N LEU A 60 30.66 18.14 -11.57
CA LEU A 60 29.28 18.16 -11.08
C LEU A 60 29.23 18.63 -9.62
N ARG A 61 30.10 18.11 -8.74
CA ARG A 61 30.23 18.59 -7.35
C ARG A 61 30.55 20.09 -7.27
N GLN A 62 31.40 20.61 -8.16
CA GLN A 62 31.72 22.05 -8.20
C GLN A 62 30.54 22.89 -8.69
N GLN A 63 29.71 22.35 -9.58
CA GLN A 63 28.52 23.00 -10.11
C GLN A 63 27.38 23.04 -9.09
N THR A 64 27.12 21.93 -8.39
CA THR A 64 26.15 21.87 -7.29
C THR A 64 26.49 22.88 -6.20
N LYS A 65 27.78 23.12 -5.91
CA LYS A 65 28.22 24.15 -4.95
C LYS A 65 28.00 25.59 -5.43
N ARG A 66 27.77 25.80 -6.72
CA ARG A 66 27.64 27.13 -7.36
C ARG A 66 26.21 27.39 -7.88
N ASP A 67 25.27 26.50 -7.60
CA ASP A 67 23.90 26.51 -8.14
C ASP A 67 23.83 26.71 -9.67
N ALA A 68 24.83 26.21 -10.40
CA ALA A 68 24.94 26.36 -11.84
C ALA A 68 24.56 25.05 -12.57
N HIS A 69 23.55 25.11 -13.45
CA HIS A 69 22.97 23.95 -14.11
C HIS A 69 23.48 23.80 -15.55
N SER A 70 24.67 23.21 -15.74
CA SER A 70 25.25 23.05 -17.09
C SER A 70 25.76 21.64 -17.41
N ALA A 71 25.56 20.66 -16.53
CA ALA A 71 25.90 19.26 -16.74
C ALA A 71 24.69 18.38 -16.39
N THR A 72 24.61 17.20 -16.99
CA THR A 72 23.66 16.14 -16.64
C THR A 72 23.70 15.90 -15.14
N SER A 73 22.53 15.84 -14.50
CA SER A 73 22.46 15.62 -13.05
C SER A 73 22.94 14.21 -12.69
N ALA A 74 23.40 14.03 -11.45
CA ALA A 74 23.82 12.72 -10.96
C ALA A 74 22.70 11.68 -11.04
N ILE A 75 21.45 12.11 -10.83
CA ILE A 75 20.25 11.27 -10.92
C ILE A 75 19.98 10.84 -12.37
N GLU A 76 20.11 11.74 -13.34
CA GLU A 76 19.96 11.40 -14.76
C GLU A 76 21.03 10.40 -15.21
N LEU A 77 22.28 10.60 -14.76
CA LEU A 77 23.38 9.66 -15.02
C LEU A 77 23.10 8.26 -14.43
N VAL A 78 22.61 8.20 -13.19
CA VAL A 78 22.18 6.95 -12.55
C VAL A 78 21.04 6.31 -13.35
N ARG A 79 20.02 7.09 -13.72
CA ARG A 79 18.88 6.60 -14.51
C ARG A 79 19.34 5.97 -15.82
N GLU A 80 20.26 6.61 -16.54
CA GLU A 80 20.77 6.11 -17.81
C GLU A 80 21.45 4.74 -17.64
N PHE A 81 22.28 4.56 -16.62
CA PHE A 81 22.92 3.27 -16.35
C PHE A 81 21.92 2.17 -15.97
N LEU A 82 20.89 2.52 -15.18
CA LEU A 82 19.85 1.57 -14.77
C LEU A 82 18.94 1.17 -15.95
N ASP A 83 18.62 2.11 -16.84
CA ASP A 83 17.85 1.83 -18.05
C ASP A 83 18.60 0.85 -18.96
N GLN A 84 19.89 1.08 -19.16
CA GLN A 84 20.74 0.16 -19.92
C GLN A 84 20.92 -1.20 -19.21
N ALA A 85 20.94 -1.23 -17.88
CA ALA A 85 20.98 -2.48 -17.13
C ALA A 85 19.68 -3.27 -17.33
N GLN A 86 18.53 -2.60 -17.30
CA GLN A 86 17.23 -3.24 -17.53
C GLN A 86 17.15 -3.86 -18.94
N LEU A 87 17.61 -3.15 -19.97
CA LEU A 87 17.66 -3.71 -21.33
C LEU A 87 18.50 -5.00 -21.40
N VAL A 88 19.63 -5.06 -20.71
CA VAL A 88 20.47 -6.27 -20.64
C VAL A 88 19.79 -7.40 -19.84
N ALA A 89 18.99 -7.05 -18.82
CA ALA A 89 18.22 -8.02 -18.05
C ALA A 89 17.08 -8.64 -18.88
N ASP A 90 16.39 -7.82 -19.69
CA ASP A 90 15.28 -8.24 -20.56
C ASP A 90 15.73 -9.18 -21.69
N GLU A 91 17.00 -9.10 -22.09
CA GLU A 91 17.66 -10.09 -22.96
C GLU A 91 17.84 -11.48 -22.29
N GLY A 92 17.38 -11.65 -21.04
CA GLY A 92 17.46 -12.90 -20.27
C GLY A 92 18.80 -13.12 -19.57
N ASN A 93 19.62 -12.06 -19.44
CA ASN A 93 21.03 -12.18 -19.09
C ASN A 93 21.38 -11.45 -17.78
N VAL A 94 20.57 -11.62 -16.72
CA VAL A 94 20.80 -10.98 -15.40
C VAL A 94 22.13 -11.42 -14.76
N ARG A 95 22.70 -12.57 -15.15
CA ARG A 95 24.05 -13.03 -14.74
C ARG A 95 25.19 -12.48 -15.61
N ASN A 96 24.91 -11.52 -16.49
CA ASN A 96 25.88 -10.94 -17.40
C ASN A 96 26.80 -9.99 -16.65
N LYS A 97 28.11 -10.09 -16.92
CA LYS A 97 29.11 -9.14 -16.41
C LYS A 97 28.80 -7.70 -16.81
N ARG A 98 28.13 -7.48 -17.94
CA ARG A 98 27.68 -6.14 -18.38
C ARG A 98 26.60 -5.57 -17.47
N TYR A 99 25.62 -6.39 -17.10
CA TYR A 99 24.56 -6.01 -16.16
C TYR A 99 25.15 -5.60 -14.81
N SER A 100 26.00 -6.45 -14.23
CA SER A 100 26.67 -6.14 -12.97
C SER A 100 27.56 -4.90 -13.06
N ALA A 101 28.29 -4.69 -14.18
CA ALA A 101 29.11 -3.50 -14.36
C ALA A 101 28.29 -2.20 -14.40
N LEU A 102 27.12 -2.21 -15.05
CA LEU A 102 26.21 -1.06 -15.10
C LEU A 102 25.67 -0.71 -13.71
N LEU A 103 25.22 -1.70 -12.94
CA LEU A 103 24.76 -1.49 -11.56
C LEU A 103 25.86 -0.93 -10.65
N LEU A 104 27.09 -1.44 -10.77
CA LEU A 104 28.21 -0.97 -9.96
C LEU A 104 28.58 0.48 -10.27
N VAL A 105 28.52 0.89 -11.53
CA VAL A 105 28.78 2.29 -11.91
C VAL A 105 27.66 3.20 -11.45
N ALA A 106 26.39 2.77 -11.54
CA ALA A 106 25.26 3.50 -10.97
C ALA A 106 25.41 3.68 -9.44
N ALA A 107 25.75 2.61 -8.72
CA ALA A 107 26.02 2.65 -7.29
C ALA A 107 27.20 3.58 -6.94
N GLN A 108 28.28 3.52 -7.72
CA GLN A 108 29.43 4.42 -7.57
C GLN A 108 29.02 5.89 -7.68
N VAL A 109 28.23 6.24 -8.70
CA VAL A 109 27.74 7.63 -8.89
C VAL A 109 26.89 8.05 -7.69
N ALA A 110 25.95 7.21 -7.27
CA ALA A 110 25.05 7.50 -6.15
C ALA A 110 25.82 7.75 -4.83
N LEU A 111 26.79 6.87 -4.52
CA LEU A 111 27.59 6.98 -3.29
C LEU A 111 28.55 8.18 -3.33
N GLN A 112 29.24 8.43 -4.45
CA GLN A 112 30.18 9.55 -4.57
C GLN A 112 29.47 10.91 -4.55
N MET A 113 28.25 10.97 -5.08
CA MET A 113 27.42 12.17 -5.05
C MET A 113 26.59 12.30 -3.77
N ARG A 114 26.65 11.30 -2.88
CA ARG A 114 25.92 11.26 -1.60
C ARG A 114 24.42 11.48 -1.80
N LEU A 115 23.84 10.79 -2.78
CA LEU A 115 22.41 10.88 -3.05
C LEU A 115 21.63 10.39 -1.82
N LEU A 116 20.76 11.24 -1.28
CA LEU A 116 19.90 10.91 -0.15
C LEU A 116 18.81 9.94 -0.61
N LEU A 117 18.37 9.06 0.29
CA LEU A 117 17.32 8.08 0.00
C LEU A 117 16.02 8.76 -0.47
N ALA A 118 15.62 9.87 0.16
CA ALA A 118 14.44 10.63 -0.25
C ALA A 118 14.56 11.19 -1.69
N ALA A 119 15.75 11.64 -2.10
CA ALA A 119 15.99 12.14 -3.46
C ALA A 119 15.94 11.02 -4.51
N ILE A 120 16.39 9.81 -4.14
CA ILE A 120 16.28 8.61 -4.98
C ILE A 120 14.79 8.22 -5.14
N GLU A 121 14.03 8.26 -4.05
CA GLU A 121 12.60 7.92 -4.01
C GLU A 121 11.76 8.88 -4.85
N GLU A 122 12.05 10.18 -4.80
CA GLU A 122 11.34 11.21 -5.57
C GLU A 122 11.65 11.14 -7.07
N ALA A 123 12.90 10.83 -7.43
CA ALA A 123 13.36 11.00 -8.80
C ALA A 123 13.43 9.72 -9.65
N LEU A 124 13.45 8.53 -9.04
CA LEU A 124 13.51 7.25 -9.74
C LEU A 124 12.23 6.44 -9.57
N PRO A 125 11.76 5.72 -10.61
CA PRO A 125 10.69 4.73 -10.46
C PRO A 125 11.07 3.59 -9.49
N LEU A 126 10.08 2.98 -8.85
CA LEU A 126 10.28 1.96 -7.80
C LEU A 126 11.23 0.81 -8.20
N HIS A 127 11.14 0.32 -9.43
CA HIS A 127 12.02 -0.75 -9.91
C HIS A 127 13.48 -0.29 -10.07
N PHE A 128 13.72 0.96 -10.49
CA PHE A 128 15.06 1.55 -10.54
C PHE A 128 15.62 1.82 -9.13
N GLN A 129 14.76 2.19 -8.18
CA GLN A 129 15.17 2.31 -6.78
C GLN A 129 15.72 0.96 -6.27
N ARG A 130 15.00 -0.15 -6.53
CA ARG A 130 15.46 -1.51 -6.19
C ARG A 130 16.81 -1.84 -6.83
N LEU A 131 16.90 -1.72 -8.16
CA LEU A 131 18.13 -2.05 -8.90
C LEU A 131 19.33 -1.27 -8.40
N LEU A 132 19.16 0.01 -8.08
CA LEU A 132 20.22 0.84 -7.54
C LEU A 132 20.68 0.35 -6.16
N LEU A 133 19.75 0.03 -5.28
CA LEU A 133 20.06 -0.41 -3.92
C LEU A 133 20.68 -1.82 -3.90
N ASP A 134 20.20 -2.72 -4.76
CA ASP A 134 20.84 -4.01 -5.03
C ASP A 134 22.29 -3.79 -5.49
N GLY A 135 22.50 -2.86 -6.43
CA GLY A 135 23.84 -2.49 -6.90
C GLY A 135 24.74 -1.89 -5.82
N ILE A 136 24.18 -1.13 -4.86
CA ILE A 136 24.92 -0.57 -3.72
C ILE A 136 25.33 -1.67 -2.74
N VAL A 137 24.47 -2.64 -2.47
CA VAL A 137 24.79 -3.83 -1.66
C VAL A 137 25.89 -4.64 -2.32
N ASP A 138 25.75 -4.95 -3.62
CA ASP A 138 26.75 -5.67 -4.40
C ASP A 138 28.11 -4.94 -4.40
N PHE A 139 28.09 -3.60 -4.50
CA PHE A 139 29.30 -2.78 -4.41
C PHE A 139 29.96 -2.87 -3.03
N ALA A 140 29.16 -2.88 -1.96
CA ALA A 140 29.67 -2.94 -0.59
C ALA A 140 30.28 -4.31 -0.25
N GLU A 141 29.69 -5.40 -0.76
CA GLU A 141 30.14 -6.78 -0.54
C GLU A 141 31.41 -7.15 -1.34
N GLN A 142 31.76 -6.37 -2.36
CA GLN A 142 32.99 -6.62 -3.13
C GLN A 142 34.24 -6.51 -2.26
N PRO A 143 35.19 -7.47 -2.41
CA PRO A 143 36.44 -7.42 -1.66
C PRO A 143 37.22 -6.15 -2.02
N PRO A 144 37.96 -5.54 -1.07
CA PRO A 144 38.74 -4.32 -1.33
C PRO A 144 39.74 -4.45 -2.48
N SER A 145 40.21 -5.67 -2.77
CA SER A 145 41.11 -5.98 -3.89
C SER A 145 40.46 -5.86 -5.27
N ALA A 146 39.13 -5.94 -5.36
CA ALA A 146 38.39 -5.72 -6.59
C ALA A 146 38.05 -4.25 -6.85
N ARG A 147 38.34 -3.36 -5.89
CA ARG A 147 38.07 -1.92 -6.02
C ARG A 147 39.16 -1.24 -6.86
N ASN A 148 38.73 -0.54 -7.90
CA ASN A 148 39.58 0.30 -8.72
C ASN A 148 40.12 1.50 -7.91
N GLU A 149 41.21 2.10 -8.36
CA GLU A 149 41.81 3.30 -7.74
C GLU A 149 40.76 4.41 -7.49
N PHE A 150 39.81 4.56 -8.41
CA PHE A 150 38.73 5.56 -8.36
C PHE A 150 37.55 5.23 -7.44
N THR A 151 37.49 4.01 -6.89
CA THR A 151 36.44 3.56 -5.96
C THR A 151 36.95 3.30 -4.55
N ARG A 152 38.26 3.42 -4.31
CA ARG A 152 38.87 3.24 -2.98
C ARG A 152 38.37 4.25 -1.95
N ASP A 153 38.09 5.47 -2.38
CA ASP A 153 37.64 6.56 -1.51
C ASP A 153 36.15 6.45 -1.13
N VAL A 154 35.40 5.52 -1.74
CA VAL A 154 34.00 5.27 -1.41
C VAL A 154 33.95 4.23 -0.30
N THR A 155 33.79 4.70 0.93
CA THR A 155 33.72 3.87 2.13
C THR A 155 32.26 3.69 2.56
N ILE A 156 31.64 2.61 2.12
CA ILE A 156 30.41 2.07 2.70
C ILE A 156 30.70 0.65 3.18
N GLN A 157 30.31 0.35 4.42
CA GLN A 157 30.43 -1.00 4.97
C GLN A 157 29.26 -1.87 4.50
N PRO A 158 29.44 -3.21 4.34
CA PRO A 158 28.35 -4.09 3.93
C PRO A 158 27.09 -3.93 4.78
N TYR A 159 27.24 -3.86 6.11
CA TYR A 159 26.08 -3.72 7.01
C TYR A 159 25.35 -2.39 6.83
N GLU A 160 26.05 -1.28 6.51
CA GLU A 160 25.43 0.02 6.23
C GLU A 160 24.62 0.00 4.93
N ALA A 161 25.15 -0.66 3.89
CA ALA A 161 24.44 -0.85 2.63
C ALA A 161 23.17 -1.69 2.81
N HIS A 162 23.26 -2.78 3.59
CA HIS A 162 22.11 -3.61 3.94
C HIS A 162 21.06 -2.82 4.74
N VAL A 163 21.47 -1.97 5.68
CA VAL A 163 20.53 -1.08 6.41
C VAL A 163 19.86 -0.09 5.46
N LEU A 164 20.61 0.53 4.54
CA LEU A 164 20.05 1.45 3.54
C LEU A 164 18.99 0.75 2.66
N HIS A 165 19.30 -0.43 2.14
CA HIS A 165 18.36 -1.24 1.34
C HIS A 165 17.12 -1.61 2.16
N ASN A 166 17.30 -2.07 3.41
CA ASN A 166 16.20 -2.48 4.26
C ASN A 166 15.29 -1.30 4.65
N ARG A 167 15.87 -0.12 4.94
CA ARG A 167 15.11 1.11 5.20
C ARG A 167 14.26 1.50 4.01
N TRP A 168 14.85 1.53 2.81
CA TRP A 168 14.10 1.76 1.57
C TRP A 168 12.97 0.75 1.41
N THR A 169 13.23 -0.53 1.65
CA THR A 169 12.21 -1.58 1.55
C THR A 169 11.02 -1.28 2.46
N LEU A 170 11.27 -0.89 3.72
CA LEU A 170 10.19 -0.51 4.64
C LEU A 170 9.43 0.74 4.15
N ARG A 171 10.12 1.78 3.71
CA ARG A 171 9.50 3.00 3.15
C ARG A 171 8.64 2.69 1.93
N ALA A 172 9.16 1.89 1.01
CA ALA A 172 8.46 1.48 -0.20
C ALA A 172 7.20 0.67 0.13
N LEU A 173 7.26 -0.23 1.11
CA LEU A 173 6.08 -0.99 1.58
C LEU A 173 5.02 -0.08 2.21
N VAL A 174 5.43 0.89 3.02
CA VAL A 174 4.51 1.87 3.63
C VAL A 174 3.87 2.75 2.56
N ASN A 175 4.67 3.30 1.65
CA ASN A 175 4.17 4.15 0.57
C ASN A 175 3.14 3.41 -0.29
N GLN A 176 3.36 2.12 -0.55
CA GLN A 176 2.44 1.28 -1.33
C GLN A 176 1.17 0.89 -0.55
N SER A 177 1.26 0.69 0.77
CA SER A 177 0.09 0.42 1.59
C SER A 177 -0.82 1.65 1.73
N GLN A 178 -0.23 2.86 1.74
CA GLN A 178 -0.95 4.13 1.80
C GLN A 178 -1.43 4.61 0.43
N SER A 179 -0.67 4.36 -0.63
CA SER A 179 -0.97 4.78 -2.02
C SER A 179 -1.75 3.73 -2.82
N GLY A 180 -2.42 2.78 -2.14
CA GLY A 180 -3.10 1.66 -2.79
C GLY A 180 -4.13 2.10 -3.84
N TYR A 181 -4.51 1.13 -4.71
CA TYR A 181 -5.49 1.15 -5.83
C TYR A 181 -6.71 2.10 -5.68
N LEU A 182 -7.08 2.45 -4.44
CA LEU A 182 -8.16 3.37 -4.08
C LEU A 182 -7.87 4.86 -4.37
N THR A 183 -6.61 5.24 -4.58
CA THR A 183 -6.20 6.62 -4.92
C THR A 183 -5.94 6.83 -6.42
N CYS A 184 -5.96 5.75 -7.21
CA CYS A 184 -5.76 5.83 -8.65
C CYS A 184 -6.99 6.44 -9.34
N SER A 185 -6.80 7.48 -10.14
CA SER A 185 -7.89 8.13 -10.88
C SER A 185 -8.39 7.24 -12.03
N THR A 186 -7.56 6.31 -12.50
CA THR A 186 -7.90 5.39 -13.58
C THR A 186 -7.49 3.95 -13.30
N ARG A 187 -8.18 3.01 -13.94
CA ARG A 187 -7.91 1.57 -13.85
C ARG A 187 -6.54 1.19 -14.44
N GLY A 188 -6.06 1.92 -15.46
CA GLY A 188 -4.75 1.68 -16.09
C GLY A 188 -3.59 2.01 -15.16
N GLU A 189 -3.65 3.15 -14.47
CA GLU A 189 -2.66 3.54 -13.45
C GLU A 189 -2.61 2.50 -12.32
N GLY A 190 -3.76 1.97 -11.89
CA GLY A 190 -3.82 0.92 -10.87
C GLY A 190 -3.19 -0.41 -11.31
N GLU A 191 -3.30 -0.77 -12.59
CA GLU A 191 -2.69 -2.00 -13.14
C GLU A 191 -1.16 -1.85 -13.34
N GLU A 192 -0.67 -0.67 -13.73
CA GLU A 192 0.76 -0.36 -13.85
C GLU A 192 1.47 -0.25 -12.48
N VAL A 193 0.84 0.40 -11.50
CA VAL A 193 1.34 0.45 -10.12
C VAL A 193 1.38 -0.96 -9.52
N SER A 194 0.35 -1.77 -9.78
CA SER A 194 0.31 -3.15 -9.27
C SER A 194 1.37 -4.05 -9.92
N SER A 195 1.66 -3.90 -11.22
CA SER A 195 2.66 -4.71 -11.92
C SER A 195 4.09 -4.33 -11.53
N THR A 196 4.40 -3.03 -11.46
CA THR A 196 5.70 -2.54 -10.96
C THR A 196 5.93 -2.90 -9.50
N TYR A 197 4.88 -2.89 -8.67
CA TYR A 197 4.92 -3.37 -7.30
C TYR A 197 5.21 -4.88 -7.20
N GLN A 198 4.48 -5.72 -7.94
CA GLN A 198 4.70 -7.17 -7.94
C GLN A 198 6.11 -7.53 -8.42
N MET A 199 6.62 -6.80 -9.40
CA MET A 199 7.98 -6.98 -9.92
C MET A 199 9.06 -6.56 -8.93
N ALA A 200 8.88 -5.44 -8.22
CA ALA A 200 9.92 -4.83 -7.38
C ALA A 200 9.83 -5.21 -5.89
N LEU A 201 8.70 -5.64 -5.35
CA LEU A 201 8.54 -5.89 -3.91
C LEU A 201 7.89 -7.25 -3.59
N GLY A 202 7.46 -8.02 -4.59
CA GLY A 202 6.66 -9.23 -4.37
C GLY A 202 7.31 -10.29 -3.47
N ASP A 203 8.63 -10.46 -3.58
CA ASP A 203 9.45 -11.34 -2.72
C ASP A 203 9.71 -10.73 -1.33
N LEU A 204 10.02 -9.44 -1.28
CA LEU A 204 10.32 -8.71 -0.05
C LEU A 204 9.10 -8.57 0.87
N MET A 205 7.89 -8.52 0.30
CA MET A 205 6.63 -8.54 1.06
C MET A 205 6.49 -9.78 1.94
N ALA A 206 6.90 -10.96 1.48
CA ALA A 206 6.75 -12.19 2.27
C ALA A 206 7.67 -12.19 3.50
N GLY A 207 8.78 -11.44 3.45
CA GLY A 207 9.80 -11.36 4.49
C GLY A 207 9.83 -10.05 5.27
N HIS A 208 8.87 -9.14 5.09
CA HIS A 208 8.95 -7.78 5.64
C HIS A 208 9.13 -7.71 7.17
N LEU A 209 8.52 -8.64 7.92
CA LEU A 209 8.73 -8.76 9.38
C LEU A 209 10.17 -9.16 9.72
N GLN A 210 10.76 -10.07 8.95
CA GLN A 210 12.16 -10.48 9.13
C GLN A 210 13.11 -9.32 8.82
N ILE A 211 12.80 -8.52 7.79
CA ILE A 211 13.56 -7.31 7.45
C ILE A 211 13.54 -6.31 8.63
N ALA A 212 12.36 -6.04 9.18
CA ALA A 212 12.23 -5.16 10.36
C ALA A 212 13.01 -5.70 11.58
N GLN A 213 12.99 -7.01 11.82
CA GLN A 213 13.77 -7.65 12.90
C GLN A 213 15.28 -7.57 12.67
N ASN A 214 15.73 -7.72 11.43
CA ASN A 214 17.14 -7.58 11.07
C ASN A 214 17.64 -6.16 11.35
N ILE A 215 16.85 -5.13 10.97
CA ILE A 215 17.16 -3.73 11.28
C ILE A 215 17.26 -3.51 12.80
N GLN A 216 16.27 -4.00 13.57
CA GLN A 216 16.30 -3.89 15.03
C GLN A 216 17.55 -4.54 15.64
N THR A 217 17.94 -5.71 15.14
CA THR A 217 19.12 -6.42 15.62
C THR A 217 20.41 -5.63 15.35
N ILE A 218 20.51 -4.94 14.21
CA ILE A 218 21.66 -4.09 13.89
C ILE A 218 21.67 -2.85 14.80
N LEU A 219 20.53 -2.21 15.01
CA LEU A 219 20.42 -1.02 15.87
C LEU A 219 20.74 -1.31 17.35
N MET A 220 20.45 -2.51 17.84
CA MET A 220 20.70 -2.90 19.24
C MET A 220 22.12 -3.45 19.49
N ASN A 221 22.93 -3.67 18.44
CA ASN A 221 24.27 -4.21 18.55
C ASN A 221 25.34 -3.09 18.63
N ASP A 222 25.68 -2.67 19.84
CA ASP A 222 26.62 -1.55 20.07
C ASP A 222 28.10 -1.86 19.79
N GLU A 223 28.53 -3.12 19.83
CA GLU A 223 29.96 -3.44 19.92
C GLU A 223 30.66 -3.79 18.58
N LYS A 224 29.93 -4.07 17.49
CA LYS A 224 30.55 -4.55 16.23
C LYS A 224 30.12 -3.83 14.95
N GLN A 225 28.98 -3.14 14.94
CA GLN A 225 28.37 -2.55 13.74
C GLN A 225 27.71 -1.19 14.06
N LYS A 226 28.50 -0.25 14.60
CA LYS A 226 27.99 1.05 15.03
C LYS A 226 27.68 1.94 13.83
N LEU A 227 26.39 2.09 13.53
CA LEU A 227 25.89 3.06 12.56
C LEU A 227 26.14 4.49 13.05
N SER A 228 26.28 5.45 12.12
CA SER A 228 26.36 6.87 12.49
C SER A 228 25.09 7.32 13.23
N SER A 229 25.20 8.29 14.15
CA SER A 229 24.04 8.80 14.92
C SER A 229 22.91 9.26 14.01
N GLN A 230 23.23 9.94 12.90
CA GLN A 230 22.25 10.34 11.88
C GLN A 230 21.55 9.12 11.26
N THR A 231 22.31 8.10 10.85
CA THR A 231 21.74 6.88 10.27
C THR A 231 20.87 6.16 11.28
N GLN A 232 21.25 6.10 12.56
CA GLN A 232 20.44 5.48 13.61
C GLN A 232 19.09 6.19 13.76
N VAL A 233 19.09 7.52 13.87
CA VAL A 233 17.88 8.34 13.97
C VAL A 233 16.93 8.07 12.80
N GLU A 234 17.43 8.16 11.57
CA GLU A 234 16.61 7.93 10.39
C GLU A 234 16.10 6.48 10.31
N THR A 235 16.90 5.52 10.76
CA THR A 235 16.50 4.10 10.77
C THR A 235 15.39 3.85 11.79
N TYR A 236 15.49 4.41 13.00
CA TYR A 236 14.43 4.32 14.01
C TYR A 236 13.15 5.02 13.55
N TYR A 237 13.27 6.17 12.89
CA TYR A 237 12.13 6.88 12.30
C TYR A 237 11.41 6.01 11.25
N ASP A 238 12.15 5.47 10.28
CA ASP A 238 11.59 4.61 9.22
C ASP A 238 10.92 3.36 9.79
N LEU A 239 11.54 2.74 10.78
CA LEU A 239 11.03 1.57 11.48
C LEU A 239 9.76 1.89 12.29
N GLY A 240 9.71 3.07 12.92
CA GLY A 240 8.53 3.58 13.62
C GLY A 240 7.36 3.81 12.66
N VAL A 241 7.59 4.49 11.53
CA VAL A 241 6.59 4.72 10.48
C VAL A 241 6.04 3.41 9.93
N TYR A 242 6.92 2.42 9.72
CA TYR A 242 6.53 1.08 9.34
C TYR A 242 5.61 0.43 10.37
N PHE A 243 6.02 0.33 11.64
CA PHE A 243 5.18 -0.29 12.67
C PHE A 243 3.85 0.45 12.85
N PHE A 244 3.86 1.77 12.78
CA PHE A 244 2.66 2.59 12.84
C PHE A 244 1.68 2.24 11.70
N SER A 245 2.18 2.15 10.47
CA SER A 245 1.37 1.83 9.28
C SER A 245 0.78 0.42 9.29
N PHE A 246 1.38 -0.50 10.06
CA PHE A 246 0.92 -1.88 10.23
C PHE A 246 0.33 -2.16 11.62
N ASN A 247 -0.16 -1.12 12.33
CA ASN A 247 -0.84 -1.20 13.63
C ASN A 247 -0.01 -1.75 14.80
N GLY A 248 1.31 -1.74 14.70
CA GLY A 248 2.23 -2.10 15.78
C GLY A 248 2.56 -0.92 16.70
N PHE A 249 1.55 -0.28 17.29
CA PHE A 249 1.68 1.03 17.96
C PHE A 249 2.68 1.04 19.14
N GLU A 250 2.79 -0.02 19.93
CA GLU A 250 3.79 -0.11 21.02
C GLU A 250 5.22 -0.07 20.48
N LYS A 251 5.49 -0.86 19.42
CA LYS A 251 6.80 -0.90 18.76
C LYS A 251 7.08 0.41 18.04
N ALA A 252 6.07 1.00 17.42
CA ALA A 252 6.18 2.29 16.77
C ALA A 252 6.56 3.38 17.78
N TYR A 253 5.85 3.46 18.91
CA TYR A 253 6.15 4.36 20.01
C TYR A 253 7.59 4.21 20.48
N SER A 254 8.02 2.98 20.81
CA SER A 254 9.40 2.71 21.24
C SER A 254 10.45 3.15 20.22
N CYS A 255 10.20 2.95 18.91
CA CYS A 255 11.12 3.40 17.86
C CYS A 255 11.16 4.92 17.77
N PHE A 256 10.01 5.60 17.80
CA PHE A 256 9.95 7.06 17.76
C PHE A 256 10.57 7.71 19.00
N SER A 257 10.34 7.16 20.20
CA SER A 257 10.98 7.66 21.42
C SER A 257 12.49 7.56 21.31
N ARG A 258 13.00 6.42 20.81
CA ARG A 258 14.44 6.23 20.63
C ARG A 258 15.04 7.17 19.57
N ALA A 259 14.31 7.45 18.50
CA ALA A 259 14.71 8.46 17.52
C ALA A 259 14.77 9.86 18.15
N SER A 260 13.79 10.22 18.99
CA SER A 260 13.74 11.51 19.69
C SER A 260 14.90 11.67 20.68
N GLU A 261 15.16 10.65 21.51
CA GLU A 261 16.27 10.63 22.46
C GLU A 261 17.61 10.89 21.77
N LEU A 262 17.88 10.20 20.65
CA LEU A 262 19.12 10.35 19.90
C LEU A 262 19.30 11.75 19.28
N VAL A 263 18.20 12.46 18.99
CA VAL A 263 18.24 13.85 18.52
C VAL A 263 18.54 14.79 19.68
N GLU A 264 17.90 14.60 20.83
CA GLU A 264 18.11 15.40 22.04
C GLU A 264 19.53 15.23 22.60
N ASP A 265 20.06 14.01 22.61
CA ASP A 265 21.44 13.71 23.01
C ASP A 265 22.47 14.41 22.08
N GLY A 266 22.14 14.53 20.80
CA GLY A 266 22.94 15.26 19.81
C GLY A 266 22.85 16.79 19.93
N GLU A 267 21.79 17.33 20.55
CA GLU A 267 21.62 18.77 20.82
C GLU A 267 22.28 19.19 22.15
N ASN A 268 22.37 18.27 23.12
CA ASN A 268 22.87 18.52 24.48
C ASN A 268 24.33 18.08 24.73
N GLY A 269 25.00 17.49 23.74
CA GLY A 269 26.40 17.06 23.84
C GLY A 269 27.41 18.21 23.89
N ASP A 270 28.29 18.19 24.90
CA ASP A 270 29.39 19.14 25.09
C ASP A 270 30.33 19.14 23.86
N GLU A 271 30.74 20.31 23.38
CA GLU A 271 31.59 20.53 22.18
C GLU A 271 33.03 19.96 22.32
N SER A 272 33.28 19.02 23.25
CA SER A 272 34.59 18.47 23.50
C SER A 272 34.71 17.02 23.00
N MET A 273 35.38 16.90 21.85
CA MET A 273 36.03 15.70 21.32
C MET A 273 35.14 14.52 20.91
N GLU A 274 34.56 14.61 19.70
CA GLU A 274 34.71 13.61 18.63
C GLU A 274 34.06 14.20 17.35
N GLU A 275 34.67 13.99 16.19
CA GLU A 275 34.22 14.46 14.86
C GLU A 275 32.93 13.75 14.36
N GLY A 276 32.00 13.41 15.25
CA GLY A 276 30.71 12.79 14.96
C GLY A 276 29.61 13.86 14.94
N GLY A 277 29.26 14.35 13.75
CA GLY A 277 28.30 15.43 13.58
C GLY A 277 26.96 15.18 14.29
N ASN A 278 26.46 16.20 15.00
CA ASN A 278 25.16 16.17 15.67
C ASN A 278 24.09 15.65 14.70
N ALA A 279 23.33 14.64 15.13
CA ALA A 279 22.19 14.15 14.39
C ALA A 279 21.19 15.30 14.23
N LYS A 280 20.84 15.64 12.99
CA LYS A 280 19.91 16.73 12.68
C LYS A 280 18.77 16.14 11.87
N ILE A 281 17.56 16.23 12.41
CA ILE A 281 16.34 16.00 11.67
C ILE A 281 15.91 17.34 11.03
N PRO A 282 15.52 17.38 9.75
CA PRO A 282 14.89 18.56 9.15
C PRO A 282 13.68 19.02 9.98
N ALA A 283 13.45 20.32 10.12
CA ALA A 283 12.40 20.85 11.00
C ALA A 283 11.00 20.26 10.74
N GLY A 284 10.67 19.93 9.47
CA GLY A 284 9.43 19.26 9.11
C GLY A 284 9.31 17.82 9.63
N ASP A 285 10.41 17.07 9.62
CA ASP A 285 10.45 15.69 10.09
C ASP A 285 10.43 15.60 11.63
N ARG A 286 10.91 16.63 12.34
CA ARG A 286 10.80 16.74 13.81
C ARG A 286 9.33 16.91 14.23
N ALA A 287 8.58 17.78 13.55
CA ALA A 287 7.14 17.93 13.80
C ALA A 287 6.36 16.65 13.47
N ASN A 288 6.74 15.93 12.41
CA ASN A 288 6.16 14.63 12.09
C ASN A 288 6.44 13.60 13.20
N LEU A 289 7.67 13.54 13.72
CA LEU A 289 8.05 12.64 14.80
C LEU A 289 7.21 12.90 16.07
N GLU A 290 7.07 14.15 16.49
CA GLU A 290 6.21 14.54 17.62
C GLU A 290 4.74 14.16 17.37
N GLY A 291 4.24 14.38 16.15
CA GLY A 291 2.89 13.98 15.76
C GLY A 291 2.66 12.47 15.83
N TYR A 292 3.64 11.66 15.39
CA TYR A 292 3.58 10.21 15.50
C TYR A 292 3.63 9.72 16.94
N LEU A 293 4.45 10.33 17.80
CA LEU A 293 4.49 10.02 19.23
C LEU A 293 3.13 10.28 19.89
N ALA A 294 2.55 11.47 19.68
CA ALA A 294 1.24 11.82 20.21
C ALA A 294 0.13 10.90 19.68
N ALA A 295 0.18 10.50 18.41
CA ALA A 295 -0.77 9.56 17.83
C ALA A 295 -0.63 8.16 18.44
N CYS A 296 0.59 7.67 18.63
CA CYS A 296 0.85 6.41 19.33
C CYS A 296 0.34 6.46 20.76
N GLU A 297 0.65 7.52 21.52
CA GLU A 297 0.15 7.71 22.89
C GLU A 297 -1.37 7.69 22.95
N ALA A 298 -2.06 8.44 22.10
CA ALA A 298 -3.53 8.46 22.07
C ALA A 298 -4.11 7.06 21.79
N VAL A 299 -3.51 6.31 20.87
CA VAL A 299 -3.95 4.93 20.55
C VAL A 299 -3.67 3.98 21.70
N LEU A 300 -2.49 4.07 22.32
CA LEU A 300 -2.10 3.23 23.46
C LEU A 300 -2.87 3.56 24.72
N GLU A 301 -3.20 4.83 24.96
CA GLU A 301 -4.11 5.26 26.01
C GLU A 301 -5.50 4.68 25.79
N VAL A 302 -6.04 4.75 24.57
CA VAL A 302 -7.33 4.12 24.24
C VAL A 302 -7.25 2.60 24.40
N GLN A 303 -6.15 1.94 24.01
CA GLN A 303 -5.94 0.50 24.20
C GLN A 303 -5.85 0.13 25.69
N SER A 304 -5.10 0.88 26.50
CA SER A 304 -4.96 0.64 27.94
C SER A 304 -6.26 0.90 28.72
N VAL A 305 -7.05 1.89 28.30
CA VAL A 305 -8.43 2.11 28.79
C VAL A 305 -9.33 0.95 28.36
N ASN A 306 -9.12 0.37 27.17
CA ASN A 306 -9.84 -0.81 26.69
C ASN A 306 -9.43 -2.13 27.36
N GLU A 307 -8.27 -2.18 28.02
CA GLU A 307 -7.79 -3.35 28.78
C GLU A 307 -8.26 -3.37 30.24
N SER A 308 -8.90 -2.29 30.71
CA SER A 308 -9.52 -2.26 32.04
C SER A 308 -10.69 -3.27 32.14
N PRO A 309 -10.93 -3.91 33.32
CA PRO A 309 -11.94 -4.96 33.48
C PRO A 309 -13.39 -4.55 33.16
N ALA A 310 -13.66 -3.26 32.99
CA ALA A 310 -14.95 -2.74 32.54
C ALA A 310 -15.16 -2.82 31.01
N VAL A 311 -14.10 -2.93 30.20
CA VAL A 311 -14.12 -2.83 28.72
C VAL A 311 -14.04 -4.19 27.99
N LEU A 312 -14.06 -5.31 28.73
CA LEU A 312 -14.53 -6.63 28.24
C LEU A 312 -15.96 -6.61 27.63
N LYS A 313 -16.58 -5.43 27.52
CA LYS A 313 -17.92 -5.13 27.03
C LYS A 313 -17.96 -4.40 25.68
N THR A 314 -16.84 -3.95 25.08
CA THR A 314 -16.94 -3.29 23.76
C THR A 314 -17.23 -4.31 22.66
N PRO A 315 -18.14 -4.00 21.72
CA PRO A 315 -18.55 -4.95 20.68
C PRO A 315 -17.40 -5.35 19.75
N LYS A 316 -16.43 -4.45 19.53
CA LYS A 316 -15.22 -4.73 18.73
C LYS A 316 -14.36 -5.82 19.36
N LEU A 317 -13.99 -5.66 20.64
CA LEU A 317 -13.17 -6.63 21.36
C LEU A 317 -13.88 -7.99 21.48
N GLN A 318 -15.20 -7.98 21.70
CA GLN A 318 -16.00 -9.21 21.72
C GLN A 318 -15.99 -9.95 20.37
N ILE A 319 -15.97 -9.21 19.25
CA ILE A 319 -15.83 -9.80 17.92
C ILE A 319 -14.43 -10.38 17.73
N GLU A 320 -13.38 -9.66 18.16
CA GLU A 320 -11.99 -10.13 18.05
C GLU A 320 -11.76 -11.41 18.88
N MET A 321 -12.23 -11.44 20.13
CA MET A 321 -12.17 -12.64 20.97
C MET A 321 -12.94 -13.83 20.37
N ALA A 322 -14.15 -13.58 19.84
CA ALA A 322 -14.94 -14.63 19.19
C ALA A 322 -14.26 -15.12 17.89
N TRP A 323 -13.62 -14.22 17.16
CA TRP A 323 -12.86 -14.53 15.95
C TRP A 323 -11.65 -15.41 16.26
N GLU A 324 -10.86 -15.06 17.28
CA GLU A 324 -9.72 -15.85 17.77
C GLU A 324 -10.17 -17.22 18.29
N GLY A 325 -11.29 -17.27 19.01
CA GLY A 325 -11.92 -18.50 19.48
C GLY A 325 -12.56 -19.35 18.37
N ARG A 326 -12.55 -18.89 17.11
CA ARG A 326 -13.25 -19.51 15.96
C ARG A 326 -14.75 -19.73 16.20
N ASP A 327 -15.35 -18.91 17.05
CA ASP A 327 -16.80 -18.91 17.32
C ASP A 327 -17.51 -18.04 16.28
N TRP A 328 -17.68 -18.62 15.09
CA TRP A 328 -18.29 -17.95 13.94
C TRP A 328 -19.72 -17.49 14.20
N ASP A 329 -20.50 -18.27 14.95
CA ASP A 329 -21.88 -17.91 15.29
C ASP A 329 -21.93 -16.70 16.21
N LYS A 330 -21.00 -16.61 17.17
CA LYS A 330 -20.91 -15.46 18.06
C LYS A 330 -20.52 -14.18 17.33
N VAL A 331 -19.57 -14.26 16.40
CA VAL A 331 -19.20 -13.12 15.54
C VAL A 331 -20.42 -12.60 14.78
N ILE A 332 -21.20 -13.50 14.15
CA ILE A 332 -22.41 -13.08 13.44
C ILE A 332 -23.43 -12.44 14.38
N GLN A 333 -23.68 -13.05 15.55
CA GLN A 333 -24.63 -12.49 16.53
C GLN A 333 -24.24 -11.07 16.97
N LEU A 334 -22.96 -10.80 17.18
CA LEU A 334 -22.47 -9.47 17.55
C LEU A 334 -22.65 -8.46 16.40
N LEU A 335 -22.42 -8.88 15.15
CA LEU A 335 -22.67 -8.04 13.98
C LEU A 335 -24.15 -7.77 13.73
N GLU A 336 -25.04 -8.73 14.02
CA GLU A 336 -26.50 -8.54 13.95
C GLU A 336 -26.97 -7.49 14.94
N ASN A 337 -26.53 -7.62 16.20
CA ASN A 337 -26.85 -6.66 17.25
C ASN A 337 -26.35 -5.26 16.89
N ASP A 338 -25.16 -5.15 16.30
CA ASP A 338 -24.58 -3.87 15.88
C ASP A 338 -25.37 -3.16 14.76
N ILE A 339 -26.27 -3.84 14.04
CA ILE A 339 -27.14 -3.17 13.06
C ILE A 339 -28.09 -2.19 13.77
N VAL A 340 -28.58 -2.58 14.94
CA VAL A 340 -29.65 -1.90 15.69
C VAL A 340 -29.13 -1.11 16.89
N THR A 341 -27.82 -1.13 17.16
CA THR A 341 -27.20 -0.33 18.23
C THR A 341 -27.23 1.17 17.92
N SER A 342 -27.22 1.99 18.97
CA SER A 342 -27.08 3.44 18.83
C SER A 342 -25.75 3.82 18.17
N GLU A 343 -25.72 4.93 17.42
CA GLU A 343 -24.53 5.41 16.71
C GLU A 343 -23.29 5.50 17.61
N LEU A 344 -23.47 5.88 18.89
CA LEU A 344 -22.40 5.99 19.89
C LEU A 344 -21.74 4.66 20.27
N THR A 345 -22.40 3.53 20.03
CA THR A 345 -21.93 2.18 20.39
C THR A 345 -21.71 1.30 19.16
N ARG A 346 -21.87 1.86 17.96
CA ARG A 346 -21.72 1.13 16.71
C ARG A 346 -20.25 0.87 16.42
N LEU A 347 -19.97 -0.22 15.71
CA LEU A 347 -18.63 -0.53 15.21
C LEU A 347 -18.06 0.62 14.36
N PRO A 348 -16.74 0.87 14.42
CA PRO A 348 -16.10 1.91 13.62
C PRO A 348 -16.38 1.79 12.12
N GLN A 349 -16.46 2.92 11.43
CA GLN A 349 -16.63 2.95 9.98
C GLN A 349 -15.51 2.16 9.29
N GLY A 350 -15.88 1.29 8.35
CA GLY A 350 -14.93 0.43 7.63
C GLY A 350 -14.55 -0.88 8.35
N TYR A 351 -14.78 -1.03 9.66
CA TYR A 351 -14.45 -2.26 10.40
C TYR A 351 -15.17 -3.49 9.85
N ARG A 352 -16.47 -3.36 9.54
CA ARG A 352 -17.28 -4.42 8.92
C ARG A 352 -16.74 -4.88 7.56
N ALA A 353 -16.24 -3.93 6.75
CA ALA A 353 -15.66 -4.22 5.44
C ALA A 353 -14.30 -4.94 5.60
N ALA A 354 -13.47 -4.51 6.55
CA ALA A 354 -12.21 -5.18 6.87
C ALA A 354 -12.44 -6.63 7.34
N LEU A 355 -13.44 -6.85 8.20
CA LEU A 355 -13.82 -8.16 8.69
C LEU A 355 -14.31 -9.10 7.56
N GLU A 356 -15.09 -8.56 6.62
CA GLU A 356 -15.52 -9.29 5.42
C GLU A 356 -14.34 -9.70 4.54
N GLN A 357 -13.38 -8.79 4.32
CA GLN A 357 -12.15 -9.10 3.57
C GLN A 357 -11.30 -10.15 4.29
N GLN A 358 -11.21 -10.10 5.62
CA GLN A 358 -10.51 -11.09 6.41
C GLN A 358 -11.18 -12.47 6.30
N ALA A 359 -12.51 -12.55 6.36
CA ALA A 359 -13.28 -13.77 6.16
C ALA A 359 -13.07 -14.35 4.75
N LEU A 360 -12.99 -13.49 3.73
CA LEU A 360 -12.69 -13.91 2.35
C LEU A 360 -11.27 -14.48 2.23
N ARG A 361 -10.28 -13.86 2.85
CA ARG A 361 -8.89 -14.38 2.89
C ARG A 361 -8.84 -15.74 3.57
N LEU A 362 -9.54 -15.89 4.71
CA LEU A 362 -9.64 -17.16 5.44
C LEU A 362 -10.29 -18.25 4.59
N LEU A 363 -11.34 -17.92 3.84
CA LEU A 363 -11.97 -18.86 2.90
C LEU A 363 -11.00 -19.28 1.79
N ARG A 364 -10.25 -18.34 1.20
CA ARG A 364 -9.27 -18.63 0.15
C ARG A 364 -8.12 -19.51 0.65
N SER A 365 -7.58 -19.22 1.84
CA SER A 365 -6.51 -20.03 2.44
C SER A 365 -6.99 -21.43 2.80
N SER A 366 -8.23 -21.58 3.29
CA SER A 366 -8.82 -22.89 3.58
C SER A 366 -9.01 -23.76 2.34
N SER A 367 -9.16 -23.16 1.16
CA SER A 367 -9.28 -23.88 -0.10
C SER A 367 -7.94 -24.39 -0.66
N ASN A 368 -6.81 -23.82 -0.22
CA ASN A 368 -5.48 -24.12 -0.77
C ASN A 368 -4.70 -25.15 0.07
N ASN A 369 -4.98 -25.27 1.37
CA ASN A 369 -4.29 -26.20 2.28
C ASN A 369 -4.92 -27.61 2.28
N SER A 370 -4.96 -28.27 1.12
CA SER A 370 -5.63 -29.57 0.95
C SER A 370 -4.84 -30.80 1.43
N MET A 371 -3.78 -30.64 2.22
CA MET A 371 -2.83 -31.73 2.50
C MET A 371 -2.83 -32.27 3.93
N GLU A 372 -3.23 -31.53 4.96
CA GLU A 372 -3.15 -32.03 6.34
C GLU A 372 -4.36 -31.56 7.17
N ASP A 373 -5.02 -32.54 7.80
CA ASP A 373 -6.16 -32.49 8.72
C ASP A 373 -7.59 -32.24 8.17
N ASP A 374 -8.52 -33.04 8.72
CA ASP A 374 -9.89 -33.37 8.30
C ASP A 374 -10.60 -32.33 7.37
N PRO A 375 -10.43 -32.44 6.04
CA PRO A 375 -10.67 -31.34 5.10
C PRO A 375 -12.15 -31.12 4.71
N HIS A 376 -13.04 -32.05 5.09
CA HIS A 376 -14.42 -32.05 4.60
C HIS A 376 -15.40 -31.17 5.40
N VAL A 377 -15.05 -30.73 6.63
CA VAL A 377 -15.96 -29.96 7.51
C VAL A 377 -15.55 -28.48 7.66
N ALA A 378 -14.25 -28.16 7.62
CA ALA A 378 -13.76 -26.79 7.86
C ALA A 378 -14.10 -25.81 6.72
N THR A 379 -13.85 -26.18 5.46
CA THR A 379 -14.09 -25.31 4.30
C THR A 379 -15.56 -24.94 4.11
N PRO A 380 -16.53 -25.87 4.23
CA PRO A 380 -17.95 -25.53 4.19
C PRO A 380 -18.39 -24.58 5.31
N THR A 381 -17.86 -24.76 6.52
CA THR A 381 -18.20 -23.95 7.69
C THR A 381 -17.71 -22.51 7.52
N ILE A 382 -16.46 -22.33 7.08
CA ILE A 382 -15.87 -21.00 6.80
C ILE A 382 -16.62 -20.31 5.64
N ARG A 383 -16.99 -21.06 4.60
CA ARG A 383 -17.79 -20.52 3.50
C ARG A 383 -19.15 -20.03 3.99
N PHE A 384 -19.84 -20.85 4.78
CA PHE A 384 -21.15 -20.51 5.33
C PHE A 384 -21.08 -19.27 6.22
N PHE A 385 -20.04 -19.16 7.05
CA PHE A 385 -19.73 -17.98 7.84
C PHE A 385 -19.50 -16.72 6.98
N TYR A 386 -18.65 -16.81 5.95
CA TYR A 386 -18.39 -15.70 5.03
C TYR A 386 -19.68 -15.19 4.39
N LYS A 387 -20.55 -16.09 3.89
CA LYS A 387 -21.85 -15.71 3.31
C LYS A 387 -22.72 -14.93 4.28
N ARG A 388 -22.74 -15.33 5.56
CA ARG A 388 -23.51 -14.65 6.61
C ARG A 388 -22.97 -13.24 6.88
N ILE A 389 -21.65 -13.04 6.92
CA ILE A 389 -21.05 -11.71 7.05
C ILE A 389 -21.49 -10.80 5.90
N VAL A 390 -21.35 -11.28 4.66
CA VAL A 390 -21.70 -10.51 3.45
C VAL A 390 -23.17 -10.09 3.48
N ILE A 391 -24.08 -11.00 3.86
CA ILE A 391 -25.52 -10.71 3.98
C ILE A 391 -25.78 -9.68 5.10
N VAL A 392 -25.16 -9.85 6.27
CA VAL A 392 -25.30 -8.93 7.41
C VAL A 392 -24.83 -7.52 7.06
N ASN A 393 -23.71 -7.40 6.35
CA ASN A 393 -23.18 -6.12 5.91
C ASN A 393 -24.08 -5.48 4.85
N ALA A 394 -24.61 -6.25 3.90
CA ALA A 394 -25.54 -5.74 2.89
C ALA A 394 -26.85 -5.21 3.52
N VAL A 395 -27.40 -5.89 4.54
CA VAL A 395 -28.57 -5.41 5.27
C VAL A 395 -28.24 -4.16 6.10
N ASN A 396 -27.04 -4.07 6.67
CA ASN A 396 -26.61 -2.87 7.38
C ASN A 396 -26.52 -1.65 6.44
N ILE A 397 -25.93 -1.81 5.25
CA ILE A 397 -25.85 -0.75 4.23
C ILE A 397 -27.25 -0.30 3.79
N LEU A 398 -28.15 -1.26 3.53
CA LEU A 398 -29.54 -0.98 3.15
C LEU A 398 -30.26 -0.05 4.16
N LEU A 399 -29.90 -0.10 5.43
CA LEU A 399 -30.51 0.68 6.50
C LEU A 399 -29.84 2.05 6.71
N LEU A 400 -28.56 2.17 6.36
CA LEU A 400 -27.75 3.39 6.55
C LEU A 400 -27.94 4.43 5.44
N GLU A 401 -28.12 4.00 4.19
CA GLU A 401 -28.27 4.91 3.05
C GLU A 401 -29.68 5.50 3.01
N GLY A 402 -29.87 6.71 3.55
CA GLY A 402 -31.12 7.48 3.42
C GLY A 402 -30.92 8.67 2.48
N GLY A 403 -31.53 8.66 1.30
CA GLY A 403 -31.38 9.73 0.30
C GLY A 403 -31.66 9.31 -1.15
N GLN A 404 -31.22 10.12 -2.12
CA GLN A 404 -31.45 9.95 -3.58
C GLN A 404 -31.00 8.58 -4.16
N GLU A 405 -30.26 7.77 -3.39
CA GLU A 405 -29.73 6.43 -3.74
C GLU A 405 -30.53 5.26 -3.10
N GLU A 406 -31.77 5.51 -2.65
CA GLU A 406 -32.63 4.51 -2.01
C GLU A 406 -32.94 3.27 -2.88
N ALA A 407 -33.18 3.48 -4.18
CA ALA A 407 -33.46 2.39 -5.11
C ALA A 407 -32.21 1.52 -5.36
N THR A 408 -31.05 2.16 -5.49
CA THR A 408 -29.78 1.49 -5.72
C THR A 408 -29.33 0.67 -4.50
N ALA A 409 -29.57 1.16 -3.28
CA ALA A 409 -29.27 0.43 -2.04
C ALA A 409 -30.07 -0.88 -1.94
N LEU A 410 -31.37 -0.81 -2.24
CA LEU A 410 -32.26 -1.96 -2.23
C LEU A 410 -31.88 -2.99 -3.29
N GLU A 411 -31.67 -2.55 -4.53
CA GLU A 411 -31.23 -3.42 -5.62
C GLU A 411 -29.89 -4.08 -5.31
N THR A 412 -28.93 -3.34 -4.74
CA THR A 412 -27.62 -3.87 -4.34
C THR A 412 -27.77 -4.94 -3.27
N CYS A 413 -28.54 -4.67 -2.21
CA CYS A 413 -28.77 -5.63 -1.13
C CYS A 413 -29.47 -6.90 -1.63
N VAL A 414 -30.53 -6.75 -2.45
CA VAL A 414 -31.23 -7.87 -3.09
C VAL A 414 -30.27 -8.70 -3.94
N SER A 415 -29.47 -8.04 -4.80
CA SER A 415 -28.49 -8.71 -5.66
C SER A 415 -27.47 -9.52 -4.87
N VAL A 416 -26.98 -8.97 -3.75
CA VAL A 416 -26.05 -9.66 -2.85
C VAL A 416 -26.70 -10.90 -2.24
N CYS A 417 -27.89 -10.76 -1.63
CA CYS A 417 -28.62 -11.87 -1.02
C CYS A 417 -28.92 -12.98 -2.03
N ILE A 418 -29.42 -12.61 -3.22
CA ILE A 418 -29.69 -13.55 -4.31
C ILE A 418 -28.41 -14.27 -4.72
N ARG A 419 -27.31 -13.55 -4.93
CA ARG A 419 -26.03 -14.15 -5.34
C ARG A 419 -25.53 -15.15 -4.32
N GLN A 420 -25.60 -14.85 -3.02
CA GLN A 420 -25.15 -15.79 -1.98
C GLN A 420 -26.03 -17.06 -1.90
N LEU A 421 -27.35 -16.90 -2.09
CA LEU A 421 -28.30 -18.01 -2.15
C LEU A 421 -28.10 -18.88 -3.41
N GLN A 422 -27.94 -18.25 -4.59
CA GLN A 422 -27.64 -18.95 -5.84
C GLN A 422 -26.31 -19.69 -5.79
N ASP A 423 -25.28 -19.07 -5.20
CA ASP A 423 -23.97 -19.70 -5.03
C ASP A 423 -24.07 -20.98 -4.17
N GLU A 424 -24.96 -21.01 -3.16
CA GLU A 424 -25.19 -22.22 -2.37
C GLU A 424 -25.87 -23.32 -3.20
N ILE A 425 -26.84 -22.94 -4.05
CA ILE A 425 -27.46 -23.88 -5.00
C ILE A 425 -26.43 -24.39 -6.00
N PHE A 426 -25.59 -23.53 -6.58
CA PHE A 426 -24.60 -23.96 -7.57
C PHE A 426 -23.57 -24.90 -6.95
N HIS A 427 -23.05 -24.58 -5.78
CA HIS A 427 -22.14 -25.47 -5.05
C HIS A 427 -22.79 -26.80 -4.67
N SER A 428 -24.11 -26.84 -4.44
CA SER A 428 -24.86 -28.08 -4.22
C SER A 428 -24.92 -28.99 -5.45
N VAL A 429 -24.90 -28.41 -6.66
CA VAL A 429 -25.05 -29.12 -7.93
C VAL A 429 -23.69 -29.57 -8.49
N SER A 430 -22.65 -28.74 -8.38
CA SER A 430 -21.32 -29.04 -8.95
C SER A 430 -20.57 -30.16 -8.22
N ARG A 431 -20.76 -30.29 -6.91
CA ARG A 431 -20.34 -31.50 -6.20
C ARG A 431 -21.48 -32.50 -6.38
N LYS A 432 -21.27 -33.58 -7.16
CA LYS A 432 -22.13 -34.79 -7.07
C LYS A 432 -22.03 -35.33 -5.65
N ALA A 433 -22.69 -34.66 -4.71
CA ALA A 433 -22.66 -35.06 -3.32
C ALA A 433 -23.38 -36.40 -3.26
N SER A 434 -22.73 -37.39 -2.64
CA SER A 434 -23.42 -38.59 -2.17
C SER A 434 -24.58 -38.24 -1.22
N ASP A 435 -24.71 -36.96 -0.80
CA ASP A 435 -25.79 -36.41 0.01
C ASP A 435 -26.37 -35.10 -0.57
N GLY A 436 -27.25 -35.20 -1.58
CA GLY A 436 -28.08 -34.06 -2.03
C GLY A 436 -28.96 -33.46 -0.91
N ASN A 437 -29.11 -34.18 0.21
CA ASN A 437 -29.84 -33.75 1.39
C ASN A 437 -29.09 -32.65 2.18
N GLU A 438 -27.75 -32.70 2.27
CA GLU A 438 -26.97 -31.76 3.09
C GLU A 438 -26.91 -30.37 2.45
N ALA A 439 -26.76 -30.30 1.14
CA ALA A 439 -26.70 -29.03 0.44
C ALA A 439 -28.08 -28.34 0.37
N LYS A 440 -29.16 -29.13 0.26
CA LYS A 440 -30.54 -28.63 0.44
C LYS A 440 -30.75 -28.07 1.86
N LYS A 441 -30.19 -28.72 2.89
CA LYS A 441 -30.22 -28.19 4.26
C LYS A 441 -29.50 -26.85 4.36
N ARG A 442 -28.30 -26.69 3.79
CA ARG A 442 -27.54 -25.41 3.86
C ARG A 442 -28.24 -24.26 3.15
N PHE A 443 -28.83 -24.50 1.98
CA PHE A 443 -29.67 -23.49 1.31
C PHE A 443 -30.84 -23.05 2.19
N VAL A 444 -31.54 -24.01 2.83
CA VAL A 444 -32.65 -23.72 3.75
C VAL A 444 -32.17 -22.94 4.97
N VAL A 445 -31.02 -23.29 5.56
CA VAL A 445 -30.46 -22.58 6.72
C VAL A 445 -30.05 -21.15 6.34
N LEU A 446 -29.38 -20.95 5.20
CA LEU A 446 -29.00 -19.60 4.73
C LEU A 446 -30.24 -18.75 4.41
N THR A 447 -31.27 -19.36 3.82
CA THR A 447 -32.55 -18.68 3.57
C THR A 447 -33.21 -18.24 4.88
N ARG A 448 -33.30 -19.14 5.86
CA ARG A 448 -33.85 -18.83 7.19
C ARG A 448 -33.05 -17.72 7.86
N PHE A 449 -31.73 -17.72 7.70
CA PHE A 449 -30.87 -16.66 8.21
C PHE A 449 -31.22 -15.30 7.60
N VAL A 450 -31.34 -15.20 6.27
CA VAL A 450 -31.72 -13.94 5.59
C VAL A 450 -33.07 -13.42 6.08
N LEU A 451 -34.05 -14.32 6.22
CA LEU A 451 -35.40 -13.97 6.69
C LEU A 451 -35.42 -13.58 8.17
N ALA A 452 -34.70 -14.31 9.02
CA ALA A 452 -34.58 -14.02 10.45
C ALA A 452 -33.88 -12.67 10.68
N LEU A 453 -32.79 -12.40 9.95
CA LEU A 453 -32.09 -11.11 9.99
C LEU A 453 -33.00 -9.97 9.53
N SER A 454 -33.72 -10.16 8.42
CA SER A 454 -34.67 -9.16 7.92
C SER A 454 -35.80 -8.91 8.90
N GLY A 455 -36.31 -9.96 9.57
CA GLY A 455 -37.34 -9.85 10.59
C GLY A 455 -36.85 -9.17 11.87
N PHE A 456 -35.65 -9.53 12.35
CA PHE A 456 -35.00 -8.91 13.51
C PHE A 456 -34.75 -7.41 13.28
N THR A 457 -34.19 -7.06 12.13
CA THR A 457 -33.97 -5.65 11.76
C THR A 457 -35.28 -4.90 11.54
N TYR A 458 -36.30 -5.53 10.96
CA TYR A 458 -37.62 -4.93 10.78
C TYR A 458 -38.29 -4.61 12.12
N ALA A 459 -38.20 -5.52 13.10
CA ALA A 459 -38.76 -5.32 14.43
C ALA A 459 -38.11 -4.14 15.18
N ASN A 460 -36.80 -3.94 14.96
CA ASN A 460 -36.00 -2.93 15.66
C ASN A 460 -35.74 -1.65 14.84
N ALA A 461 -36.25 -1.56 13.60
CA ALA A 461 -36.02 -0.41 12.74
C ALA A 461 -36.71 0.87 13.27
N PRO A 462 -36.00 2.02 13.35
CA PRO A 462 -36.50 3.24 13.98
C PRO A 462 -37.51 4.02 13.11
N ASN A 463 -37.43 3.93 11.78
CA ASN A 463 -38.25 4.71 10.83
C ASN A 463 -39.08 3.81 9.88
N SER A 464 -40.17 4.37 9.34
CA SER A 464 -41.07 3.71 8.38
C SER A 464 -40.36 3.30 7.10
N ASP A 465 -39.38 4.09 6.68
CA ASP A 465 -38.74 3.94 5.37
C ASP A 465 -37.77 2.75 5.37
N SER A 466 -37.04 2.53 6.48
CA SER A 466 -36.26 1.30 6.67
C SER A 466 -37.15 0.05 6.72
N LYS A 467 -38.33 0.14 7.34
CA LYS A 467 -39.32 -0.94 7.34
C LYS A 467 -39.83 -1.23 5.92
N ALA A 468 -40.07 -0.20 5.11
CA ALA A 468 -40.47 -0.36 3.71
C ALA A 468 -39.35 -1.01 2.88
N ARG A 469 -38.09 -0.59 3.06
CA ARG A 469 -36.91 -1.18 2.40
C ARG A 469 -36.74 -2.66 2.72
N LEU A 470 -36.84 -3.04 4.00
CA LEU A 470 -36.77 -4.44 4.43
C LEU A 470 -37.92 -5.29 3.87
N LYS A 471 -39.14 -4.73 3.80
CA LYS A 471 -40.25 -5.42 3.09
C LYS A 471 -39.94 -5.61 1.61
N GLY A 472 -39.41 -4.58 0.96
CA GLY A 472 -38.98 -4.65 -0.44
C GLY A 472 -37.97 -5.78 -0.67
N LEU A 473 -36.95 -5.87 0.19
CA LEU A 473 -35.93 -6.92 0.16
C LEU A 473 -36.56 -8.32 0.23
N VAL A 474 -37.39 -8.57 1.25
CA VAL A 474 -38.04 -9.88 1.45
C VAL A 474 -38.95 -10.24 0.27
N VAL A 475 -39.75 -9.29 -0.23
CA VAL A 475 -40.64 -9.52 -1.38
C VAL A 475 -39.85 -9.90 -2.63
N GLN A 476 -38.74 -9.20 -2.92
CA GLN A 476 -37.91 -9.53 -4.08
C GLN A 476 -37.22 -10.89 -3.95
N ILE A 477 -36.73 -11.24 -2.75
CA ILE A 477 -36.15 -12.56 -2.50
C ILE A 477 -37.19 -13.68 -2.71
N LEU A 478 -38.40 -13.53 -2.17
CA LEU A 478 -39.49 -14.50 -2.34
C LEU A 478 -39.96 -14.63 -3.79
N ARG A 479 -39.95 -13.53 -4.56
CA ARG A 479 -40.23 -13.56 -6.00
C ARG A 479 -39.18 -14.37 -6.77
N HIS A 480 -37.90 -14.21 -6.41
CA HIS A 480 -36.81 -14.91 -7.09
C HIS A 480 -36.69 -16.38 -6.69
N PHE A 481 -37.08 -16.71 -5.46
CA PHE A 481 -37.11 -18.08 -4.95
C PHE A 481 -38.48 -18.45 -4.37
N PRO A 482 -39.48 -18.75 -5.21
CA PRO A 482 -40.82 -19.12 -4.74
C PRO A 482 -40.85 -20.38 -3.85
N CYS A 483 -39.83 -21.24 -3.96
CA CYS A 483 -39.71 -22.44 -3.13
C CYS A 483 -39.55 -22.17 -1.63
N ILE A 484 -39.17 -20.94 -1.25
CA ILE A 484 -38.94 -20.54 0.13
C ILE A 484 -40.24 -20.58 0.96
N SER A 485 -41.39 -20.25 0.36
CA SER A 485 -42.68 -20.24 1.07
C SER A 485 -43.16 -21.63 1.50
N GLY A 486 -42.53 -22.70 1.00
CA GLY A 486 -42.82 -24.08 1.40
C GLY A 486 -41.98 -24.59 2.57
N PHE A 487 -41.06 -23.78 3.12
CA PHE A 487 -40.21 -24.18 4.23
C PHE A 487 -40.93 -24.04 5.57
N ALA A 488 -40.82 -25.06 6.43
CA ALA A 488 -41.37 -24.99 7.78
C ALA A 488 -40.70 -23.86 8.58
N GLY A 489 -41.51 -22.95 9.14
CA GLY A 489 -41.08 -21.83 9.98
C GLY A 489 -40.66 -20.56 9.23
N VAL A 490 -41.05 -20.40 7.97
CA VAL A 490 -40.86 -19.19 7.14
C VAL A 490 -42.16 -18.41 7.02
#